data_AF-A0A939PHW3-F1
#
_entry.id   AF-A0A939PHW3-F1
#
_cell.length_a   1.000
_cell.length_b   1.000
_cell.length_c   1.000
_cell.angle_alpha   90.00
_cell.angle_beta   90.00
_cell.angle_gamma   90.00
#
_symmetry.space_group_name_H-M   'P 1'
#
loop_
_entity.id
_entity.type
_entity.pdbx_description
1 polymer ?
#
loop_
_entity_poly.entity_id
_entity_poly.type
_entity_poly.pdbx_seq_one_letter_code
_entity_poly.pdbx_strand_id
1 'polypeptide(L)'
;MTITVERSTEAAGGKDPRGLVAVEVFDLLVADIIKGSHVTQQYAERLMGQALVFLKAQANIMRAFDTNPGEWTRIVPSVPVDEGWHAFIKRSQPYLAFGEEHAGRYIHHVPVLDQDILSGAALARTVPALHATGYHVDMEFWDNEGAGCCPPECSSPGGG
;
A
#
# COMPACT_ATOMS: atom_id res chain seq x y z
N MET A 1 -18.42 12.64 34.67
CA MET A 1 -18.86 12.39 33.28
C MET A 1 -17.67 11.81 32.55
N THR A 2 -17.68 10.51 32.29
CA THR A 2 -16.62 9.82 31.56
C THR A 2 -17.19 9.52 30.19
N ILE A 3 -16.69 10.18 29.15
CA ILE A 3 -17.11 9.95 27.78
C ILE A 3 -16.22 8.84 27.25
N THR A 4 -16.75 7.61 27.20
CA THR A 4 -16.16 6.53 26.42
C THR A 4 -16.38 6.88 24.95
N VAL A 5 -15.31 7.21 24.23
CA VAL A 5 -15.38 7.32 22.77
C VAL A 5 -15.29 5.90 22.23
N GLU A 6 -16.44 5.26 22.05
CA GLU A 6 -16.52 4.06 21.21
C GLU A 6 -16.24 4.51 19.77
N ARG A 7 -15.04 4.21 19.29
CA ARG A 7 -14.66 4.40 17.88
C ARG A 7 -15.33 3.29 17.07
N SER A 8 -16.59 3.51 16.70
CA SER A 8 -17.30 2.67 15.74
C SER A 8 -16.69 2.84 14.35
N THR A 9 -16.01 1.81 13.85
CA THR A 9 -15.52 1.70 12.46
C THR A 9 -16.23 0.59 11.67
N GLU A 10 -17.41 0.13 12.10
CA GLU A 10 -18.24 -0.74 11.28
C GLU A 10 -19.30 0.07 10.51
N ALA A 11 -18.88 0.72 9.44
CA ALA A 11 -19.79 1.20 8.39
C ALA A 11 -19.04 1.46 7.06
N ALA A 12 -18.43 0.41 6.50
CA ALA A 12 -18.23 0.12 5.07
C ALA A 12 -17.19 -1.02 4.88
N GLY A 13 -17.51 -2.22 5.40
CA GLY A 13 -17.21 -3.49 4.72
C GLY A 13 -15.81 -4.11 4.78
N GLY A 14 -14.98 -3.86 5.80
CA GLY A 14 -13.69 -4.58 5.96
C GLY A 14 -12.99 -4.30 7.28
N LYS A 15 -11.99 -5.12 7.64
CA LYS A 15 -11.15 -4.90 8.83
C LYS A 15 -10.39 -3.56 8.70
N ASP A 16 -10.11 -2.92 9.84
CA ASP A 16 -9.29 -1.70 9.87
C ASP A 16 -7.84 -2.01 9.44
N PRO A 17 -7.32 -1.41 8.35
CA PRO A 17 -5.94 -1.62 7.90
C PRO A 17 -4.89 -1.24 8.94
N ARG A 18 -5.21 -0.38 9.92
CA ARG A 18 -4.29 -0.01 11.01
C ARG A 18 -3.81 -1.22 11.81
N GLY A 19 -4.62 -2.28 11.86
CA GLY A 19 -4.29 -3.52 12.56
C GLY A 19 -3.25 -4.40 11.85
N LEU A 20 -2.75 -3.99 10.68
CA LEU A 20 -1.68 -4.71 9.96
C LEU A 20 -0.27 -4.44 10.50
N VAL A 21 -0.13 -3.49 11.42
CA VAL A 21 1.13 -3.16 12.10
C VAL A 21 0.84 -2.84 13.56
N ALA A 22 1.90 -2.81 14.39
CA ALA A 22 1.77 -2.28 15.74
C ALA A 22 1.34 -0.80 15.72
N VAL A 23 0.58 -0.38 16.73
CA VAL A 23 0.02 0.99 16.78
C VAL A 23 1.11 2.06 16.76
N GLU A 24 2.24 1.81 17.43
CA GLU A 24 3.38 2.74 17.46
C GLU A 24 4.07 2.86 16.10
N VAL A 25 4.08 1.77 15.32
CA VAL A 25 4.57 1.78 13.95
C VAL A 25 3.63 2.58 13.06
N PHE A 26 2.32 2.38 13.19
CA PHE A 26 1.33 3.15 12.43
C PHE A 26 1.46 4.65 12.69
N ASP A 27 1.52 5.05 13.96
CA ASP A 27 1.65 6.45 14.36
C ASP A 27 2.94 7.09 13.83
N LEU A 28 4.05 6.34 13.86
CA LEU A 28 5.33 6.78 13.32
C LEU A 28 5.25 7.03 11.80
N LEU A 29 4.61 6.13 11.07
CA LEU A 29 4.46 6.22 9.62
C LEU A 29 3.55 7.38 9.21
N VAL A 30 2.47 7.60 9.95
CA VAL A 30 1.58 8.75 9.76
C VAL A 30 2.32 10.06 10.01
N ALA A 31 3.12 10.14 11.08
CA ALA A 31 3.93 11.33 11.36
C ALA A 31 4.95 11.61 10.25
N ASP A 32 5.54 10.58 9.66
CA ASP A 32 6.48 10.71 8.54
C ASP A 32 5.79 11.26 7.27
N ILE A 33 4.58 10.79 6.95
CA ILE A 33 3.80 11.31 5.82
C ILE A 33 3.45 12.78 6.05
N ILE A 34 2.94 13.14 7.23
CA ILE A 34 2.58 14.53 7.54
C ILE A 34 3.79 15.45 7.36
N LYS A 35 4.95 15.01 7.83
CA LYS A 35 6.20 15.78 7.72
C LYS A 35 6.70 15.87 6.26
N GLY A 36 6.60 14.79 5.50
CA GLY A 36 7.12 14.70 4.13
C GLY A 36 6.24 15.39 3.08
N SER A 37 4.93 15.27 3.24
CA SER A 37 3.93 15.66 2.22
C SER A 37 3.11 16.89 2.63
N HIS A 38 3.28 17.38 3.86
CA HIS A 38 2.57 18.55 4.41
C HIS A 38 1.04 18.43 4.35
N VAL A 39 0.54 17.24 4.66
CA VAL A 39 -0.89 16.88 4.63
C VAL A 39 -1.50 16.84 6.03
N THR A 40 -2.83 16.74 6.10
CA THR A 40 -3.55 16.60 7.37
C THR A 40 -3.35 15.22 8.00
N GLN A 41 -3.50 15.13 9.33
CA GLN A 41 -3.51 13.85 10.05
C GLN A 41 -4.51 12.86 9.44
N GLN A 42 -5.73 13.32 9.17
CA GLN A 42 -6.79 12.46 8.63
C GLN A 42 -6.41 11.89 7.26
N TYR A 43 -5.82 12.69 6.37
CA TYR A 43 -5.36 12.22 5.07
C TYR A 43 -4.22 11.20 5.23
N ALA A 44 -3.22 11.50 6.05
CA ALA A 44 -2.07 10.63 6.27
C ALA A 44 -2.47 9.27 6.87
N GLU A 45 -3.43 9.24 7.81
CA GLU A 45 -3.96 7.99 8.37
C GLU A 45 -4.67 7.14 7.31
N ARG A 46 -5.52 7.75 6.47
CA ARG A 46 -6.21 7.05 5.39
C ARG A 46 -5.21 6.52 4.36
N LEU A 47 -4.26 7.36 3.96
CA LEU A 47 -3.22 7.01 3.00
C LEU A 47 -2.37 5.83 3.48
N MET A 48 -1.85 5.89 4.70
CA MET A 48 -1.06 4.80 5.27
C MET A 48 -1.88 3.52 5.39
N GLY A 49 -3.17 3.63 5.73
CA GLY A 49 -4.09 2.51 5.69
C GLY A 49 -4.11 1.82 4.31
N GLN A 50 -4.24 2.58 3.23
CA GLN A 50 -4.26 2.02 1.88
C GLN A 50 -2.92 1.43 1.43
N ALA A 51 -1.80 2.04 1.83
CA ALA A 51 -0.46 1.46 1.61
C ALA A 51 -0.29 0.10 2.30
N LEU A 52 -0.80 -0.05 3.52
CA LEU A 52 -0.79 -1.33 4.22
C LEU A 52 -1.67 -2.39 3.53
N VAL A 53 -2.85 -2.01 3.03
CA VAL A 53 -3.71 -2.94 2.27
C VAL A 53 -3.02 -3.40 0.98
N PHE A 54 -2.37 -2.49 0.26
CA PHE A 54 -1.58 -2.83 -0.92
C PHE A 54 -0.47 -3.83 -0.62
N LEU A 55 0.33 -3.57 0.41
CA LEU A 55 1.40 -4.47 0.83
C LEU A 55 0.87 -5.82 1.30
N LYS A 56 -0.29 -5.85 1.97
CA LYS A 56 -0.95 -7.07 2.36
C LYS A 56 -1.42 -7.89 1.15
N ALA A 57 -1.96 -7.24 0.13
CA ALA A 57 -2.34 -7.89 -1.13
C ALA A 57 -1.12 -8.49 -1.82
N GLN A 58 -0.01 -7.74 -1.92
CA GLN A 58 1.25 -8.23 -2.47
C GLN A 58 1.79 -9.43 -1.68
N ALA A 59 1.73 -9.38 -0.35
CA ALA A 59 2.13 -10.48 0.52
C ALA A 59 1.31 -11.75 0.27
N ASN A 60 -0.02 -11.61 0.10
CA ASN A 60 -0.90 -12.74 -0.21
C ASN A 60 -0.55 -13.37 -1.57
N ILE A 61 -0.30 -12.56 -2.60
CA ILE A 61 0.13 -13.02 -3.93
C ILE A 61 1.47 -13.78 -3.83
N MET A 62 2.42 -13.27 -3.06
CA MET A 62 3.72 -13.93 -2.85
C MET A 62 3.58 -15.29 -2.17
N ARG A 63 2.69 -15.42 -1.17
CA ARG A 63 2.41 -16.73 -0.54
C ARG A 63 1.71 -17.69 -1.49
N ALA A 64 0.75 -17.20 -2.29
CA ALA A 64 0.07 -18.04 -3.27
C ALA A 64 1.05 -18.61 -4.30
N PHE A 65 1.99 -17.79 -4.78
CA PHE A 65 3.02 -18.18 -5.74
C PHE A 65 3.85 -19.39 -5.30
N ASP A 66 4.15 -19.50 -3.99
CA ASP A 66 4.95 -20.61 -3.44
C ASP A 66 4.25 -21.97 -3.62
N THR A 67 2.93 -21.98 -3.77
CA THR A 67 2.11 -23.20 -3.92
C THR A 67 1.51 -23.36 -5.31
N ASN A 68 1.19 -22.26 -6.00
CA ASN A 68 0.64 -22.25 -7.34
C ASN A 68 1.21 -21.08 -8.17
N PRO A 69 2.35 -21.27 -8.85
CA PRO A 69 2.99 -20.20 -9.63
C PRO A 69 2.12 -19.61 -10.73
N GLY A 70 1.12 -20.36 -11.23
CA GLY A 70 0.19 -19.92 -12.26
C GLY A 70 -0.77 -18.81 -11.81
N GLU A 71 -0.90 -18.55 -10.51
CA GLU A 71 -1.73 -17.48 -9.96
C GLU A 71 -0.99 -16.14 -9.81
N TRP A 72 0.27 -16.06 -10.25
CA TRP A 72 1.03 -14.82 -10.20
C TRP A 72 0.30 -13.69 -10.93
N THR A 73 -0.11 -12.69 -10.15
CA THR A 73 -0.73 -11.47 -10.67
C THR A 73 0.10 -10.29 -10.23
N ARG A 74 0.53 -9.48 -11.20
CA ARG A 74 1.20 -8.23 -10.88
C ARG A 74 0.18 -7.15 -10.55
N ILE A 75 0.34 -6.56 -9.38
CA ILE A 75 -0.40 -5.39 -8.90
C ILE A 75 0.54 -4.19 -8.79
N VAL A 76 -0.02 -2.98 -8.82
CA VAL A 76 0.73 -1.73 -8.70
C VAL A 76 -0.02 -0.74 -7.82
N PRO A 77 0.67 0.08 -7.02
CA PRO A 77 0.00 1.11 -6.25
C PRO A 77 -0.51 2.24 -7.16
N SER A 78 -1.47 3.02 -6.68
CA SER A 78 -1.72 4.36 -7.21
C SER A 78 -0.61 5.32 -6.77
N VAL A 79 -0.52 6.51 -7.39
CA VAL A 79 0.47 7.54 -7.02
C VAL A 79 0.50 7.85 -5.52
N PRO A 80 -0.63 8.21 -4.87
CA PRO A 80 -0.60 8.52 -3.45
C PRO A 80 -0.21 7.29 -2.62
N VAL A 81 -0.71 6.10 -2.97
CA VAL A 81 -0.41 4.86 -2.23
C VAL A 81 1.08 4.49 -2.30
N ASP A 82 1.72 4.74 -3.44
CA ASP A 82 3.15 4.55 -3.64
C ASP A 82 3.97 5.45 -2.70
N GLU A 83 3.54 6.70 -2.48
CA GLU A 83 4.14 7.59 -1.48
C GLU A 83 4.02 7.01 -0.05
N GLY A 84 2.87 6.43 0.27
CA GLY A 84 2.67 5.71 1.54
C GLY A 84 3.61 4.51 1.70
N TRP A 85 3.82 3.72 0.64
CA TRP A 85 4.79 2.62 0.64
C TRP A 85 6.23 3.14 0.83
N HIS A 86 6.60 4.22 0.15
CA HIS A 86 7.89 4.88 0.32
C HIS A 86 8.12 5.38 1.76
N ALA A 87 7.08 5.89 2.42
CA ALA A 87 7.18 6.23 3.83
C ALA A 87 7.50 5.01 4.68
N PHE A 88 6.86 3.86 4.41
CA PHE A 88 7.08 2.64 5.18
C PHE A 88 8.45 1.99 4.95
N ILE A 89 8.91 1.86 3.70
CA ILE A 89 10.19 1.20 3.43
C ILE A 89 11.40 1.90 4.09
N LYS A 90 11.32 3.21 4.32
CA LYS A 90 12.33 3.99 5.07
C LYS A 90 12.43 3.56 6.54
N ARG A 91 11.34 3.04 7.12
CA ARG A 91 11.33 2.38 8.44
C ARG A 91 11.70 0.91 8.25
N SER A 92 12.96 0.65 7.90
CA SER A 92 13.42 -0.66 7.42
C SER A 92 13.20 -1.81 8.41
N GLN A 93 13.34 -1.59 9.72
CA GLN A 93 13.08 -2.61 10.73
C GLN A 93 11.62 -3.07 10.75
N PRO A 94 10.61 -2.19 10.96
CA PRO A 94 9.22 -2.62 10.91
C PRO A 94 8.77 -3.05 9.51
N TYR A 95 9.37 -2.52 8.44
CA TYR A 95 9.09 -2.99 7.07
C TYR A 95 9.56 -4.44 6.84
N LEU A 96 10.76 -4.80 7.31
CA LEU A 96 11.21 -6.19 7.29
C LEU A 96 10.28 -7.08 8.12
N ALA A 97 9.92 -6.66 9.34
CA ALA A 97 9.02 -7.41 10.20
C ALA A 97 7.65 -7.68 9.54
N PHE A 98 7.08 -6.68 8.87
CA PHE A 98 5.84 -6.83 8.10
C PHE A 98 5.96 -7.88 6.99
N GLY A 99 7.06 -7.84 6.23
CA GLY A 99 7.32 -8.81 5.17
C GLY A 99 7.44 -10.25 5.70
N GLU A 100 8.22 -10.44 6.76
CA GLU A 100 8.36 -11.75 7.41
C GLU A 100 7.01 -12.27 7.94
N GLU A 101 6.23 -11.42 8.60
CA GLU A 101 4.94 -11.81 9.15
C GLU A 101 3.94 -12.19 8.03
N HIS A 102 3.76 -11.31 7.04
CA HIS A 102 2.67 -11.46 6.09
C HIS A 102 3.03 -12.19 4.81
N ALA A 103 4.27 -12.09 4.33
CA ALA A 103 4.75 -12.75 3.11
C ALA A 103 5.72 -13.90 3.40
N GLY A 104 6.26 -14.00 4.62
CA GLY A 104 7.32 -14.96 4.97
C GLY A 104 8.69 -14.59 4.39
N ARG A 105 8.84 -13.36 3.89
CA ARG A 105 10.07 -12.80 3.30
C ARG A 105 9.92 -11.30 3.06
N TYR A 106 11.04 -10.62 2.80
CA TYR A 106 11.06 -9.22 2.40
C TYR A 106 10.23 -8.96 1.12
N ILE A 107 9.39 -7.92 1.15
CA ILE A 107 8.65 -7.45 -0.02
C ILE A 107 9.55 -6.43 -0.74
N HIS A 108 10.14 -6.82 -1.86
CA HIS A 108 11.04 -5.95 -2.61
C HIS A 108 10.26 -4.84 -3.33
N HIS A 109 10.70 -3.59 -3.14
CA HIS A 109 10.26 -2.49 -3.97
C HIS A 109 11.05 -2.52 -5.28
N VAL A 110 10.39 -2.90 -6.36
CA VAL A 110 10.96 -2.94 -7.71
C VAL A 110 10.20 -1.95 -8.58
N PRO A 111 10.75 -0.76 -8.85
CA PRO A 111 10.16 0.18 -9.79
C PRO A 111 10.16 -0.47 -11.17
N VAL A 112 8.97 -0.73 -11.72
CA VAL A 112 8.83 -1.20 -13.10
C VAL A 112 8.12 -0.10 -13.87
N LEU A 113 8.65 0.23 -15.05
CA LEU A 113 8.04 1.15 -15.98
C LEU A 113 7.76 0.38 -17.28
N ASP A 114 6.57 -0.19 -17.37
CA ASP A 114 6.12 -0.89 -18.58
C ASP A 114 4.84 -0.27 -19.13
N GLN A 115 4.50 -0.64 -20.37
CA GLN A 115 3.31 -0.11 -21.06
C GLN A 115 1.99 -0.46 -20.33
N ASP A 116 2.00 -1.52 -19.54
CA ASP A 116 0.87 -1.97 -18.70
C ASP A 116 0.59 -0.99 -17.55
N ILE A 117 1.64 -0.42 -16.96
CA ILE A 117 1.55 0.59 -15.91
C ILE A 117 1.12 1.94 -16.49
N LEU A 118 1.67 2.31 -17.65
CA LEU A 118 1.37 3.58 -18.33
C LEU A 118 -0.06 3.64 -18.90
N SER A 119 -0.71 2.50 -19.12
CA SER A 119 -2.07 2.41 -19.68
C SER A 119 -3.17 2.35 -18.62
N GLY A 120 -2.84 2.29 -17.33
CA GLY A 120 -3.81 2.15 -16.23
C GLY A 120 -4.40 0.74 -16.08
N ALA A 121 -4.12 -0.19 -17.00
CA ALA A 121 -4.61 -1.57 -16.96
C ALA A 121 -4.11 -2.36 -15.74
N ALA A 122 -2.95 -2.00 -15.19
CA ALA A 122 -2.41 -2.59 -13.98
C ALA A 122 -3.21 -2.24 -12.70
N LEU A 123 -3.89 -1.09 -12.67
CA LEU A 123 -4.72 -0.70 -11.53
C LEU A 123 -6.02 -1.52 -11.47
N ALA A 124 -6.58 -1.87 -12.63
CA ALA A 124 -7.75 -2.73 -12.75
C ALA A 124 -7.53 -4.14 -12.16
N ARG A 125 -6.28 -4.64 -12.15
CA ARG A 125 -5.91 -5.90 -11.49
C ARG A 125 -5.66 -5.73 -9.98
N THR A 126 -5.28 -4.52 -9.57
CA THR A 126 -4.95 -4.23 -8.17
C THR A 126 -6.19 -4.21 -7.30
N VAL A 127 -7.23 -3.48 -7.70
CA VAL A 127 -8.46 -3.31 -6.87
C VAL A 127 -9.08 -4.64 -6.42
N PRO A 128 -9.27 -5.66 -7.29
CA PRO A 128 -9.74 -6.97 -6.85
C PRO A 128 -8.83 -7.63 -5.81
N ALA A 129 -7.51 -7.52 -5.95
CA ALA A 129 -6.55 -8.06 -5.00
C ALA A 129 -6.61 -7.36 -3.64
N LEU A 130 -6.87 -6.04 -3.62
CA LEU A 130 -7.07 -5.28 -2.38
C LEU A 130 -8.31 -5.78 -1.64
N HIS A 131 -9.45 -5.91 -2.33
CA HIS A 131 -10.68 -6.41 -1.71
C HIS A 131 -10.54 -7.85 -1.18
N ALA A 132 -9.78 -8.70 -1.89
CA ALA A 132 -9.49 -10.06 -1.44
C ALA A 132 -8.72 -10.14 -0.11
N THR A 133 -8.12 -9.05 0.36
CA THR A 133 -7.47 -9.00 1.68
C THR A 133 -8.47 -9.00 2.85
N GLY A 134 -9.73 -8.60 2.61
CA GLY A 134 -10.76 -8.42 3.64
C GLY A 134 -10.58 -7.17 4.51
N TYR A 135 -9.65 -6.28 4.17
CA TYR A 135 -9.49 -4.98 4.82
C TYR A 135 -10.31 -3.90 4.09
N HIS A 136 -10.57 -2.80 4.80
CA HIS A 136 -11.27 -1.66 4.21
C HIS A 136 -10.44 -1.01 3.09
N VAL A 137 -11.02 -0.96 1.89
CA VAL A 137 -10.44 -0.31 0.70
C VAL A 137 -11.12 1.04 0.50
N ASP A 138 -10.34 2.11 0.59
CA ASP A 138 -10.79 3.48 0.43
C ASP A 138 -10.57 3.91 -1.02
N MET A 139 -11.62 3.77 -1.84
CA MET A 139 -11.54 3.97 -3.29
C MET A 139 -11.12 5.39 -3.70
N GLU A 140 -11.20 6.39 -2.82
CA GLU A 140 -10.69 7.74 -3.10
C GLU A 140 -9.19 7.74 -3.42
N PHE A 141 -8.43 6.78 -2.89
CA PHE A 141 -7.00 6.61 -3.17
C PHE A 141 -6.71 5.73 -4.39
N TRP A 142 -7.73 5.13 -5.00
CA TRP A 142 -7.59 4.14 -6.06
C TRP A 142 -8.31 4.52 -7.36
N ASP A 143 -9.26 5.45 -7.30
CA ASP A 143 -9.95 5.99 -8.47
C ASP A 143 -9.10 7.12 -9.10
N ASN A 144 -8.77 6.99 -10.40
CA ASN A 144 -8.13 7.98 -11.29
C ASN A 144 -6.62 8.28 -11.18
N GLU A 145 -5.81 7.60 -10.37
CA GLU A 145 -4.37 7.92 -10.26
C GLU A 145 -3.42 6.72 -10.31
N GLY A 146 -3.51 5.92 -11.38
CA GLY A 146 -2.43 4.98 -11.69
C GLY A 146 -1.24 5.73 -12.32
N ALA A 147 -0.12 5.85 -11.61
CA ALA A 147 1.14 6.18 -12.27
C ALA A 147 2.26 5.27 -11.74
N GLY A 148 3.21 4.95 -12.63
CA GLY A 148 4.46 4.35 -12.19
C GLY A 148 5.24 5.33 -11.31
N CYS A 149 5.99 4.79 -10.35
CA CYS A 149 6.84 5.52 -9.41
C CYS A 149 7.82 6.52 -10.08
N CYS A 150 8.19 6.30 -11.34
CA CYS A 150 9.17 7.17 -11.99
C CYS A 150 8.52 8.36 -12.72
N PRO A 151 9.04 9.58 -12.54
CA PRO A 151 8.68 10.72 -13.39
C PRO A 151 8.91 10.41 -14.89
N PRO A 152 8.20 11.08 -15.81
CA PRO A 152 8.35 10.87 -17.25
C PRO A 152 9.81 10.95 -17.72
N GLU A 153 10.64 11.81 -17.12
CA GLU A 153 12.07 11.91 -17.42
C GLU A 153 12.91 10.65 -17.14
N CYS A 154 12.44 9.72 -16.30
CA CYS A 154 13.12 8.44 -16.07
C CYS A 154 12.83 7.39 -17.17
N SER A 155 11.95 7.69 -18.14
CA SER A 155 11.52 6.75 -19.19
C SER A 155 12.38 6.78 -20.46
N SER A 156 13.45 7.59 -20.50
CA SER A 156 14.35 7.64 -21.66
C SER A 156 15.51 6.65 -21.49
N PRO A 157 15.60 5.58 -22.32
CA PRO A 157 16.78 4.72 -22.34
C PRO A 157 17.90 5.47 -23.07
N GLY A 158 18.71 6.24 -22.34
CA GLY A 158 19.84 6.96 -22.91
C GLY A 158 20.45 7.97 -21.97
N GLY A 159 21.40 7.52 -21.15
CA GLY A 159 22.19 8.36 -20.25
C GLY A 159 23.30 7.59 -19.58
N GLY A 160 24.17 6.94 -20.37
CA GLY A 160 25.34 6.17 -19.92
C GLY A 160 25.77 5.13 -20.93
#